data_AF-A0A8T5UJZ0-F1
#
_entry.id   AF-A0A8T5UJZ0-F1
#
_cell.length_a   1.000
_cell.length_b   1.000
_cell.length_c   1.000
_cell.angle_alpha   90.00
_cell.angle_beta   90.00
_cell.angle_gamma   90.00
#
_symmetry.space_group_name_H-M   'P 1'
#
loop_
_entity.id
_entity.type
_entity.pdbx_description
1 polymer ?
#
loop_
_entity_poly.entity_id
_entity_poly.type
_entity_poly.pdbx_seq_one_letter_code
_entity_poly.pdbx_strand_id
1 'polypeptide(L)'
;MEYSFSIYQRMRVAGLLGEEDLAYPISGGTTNAWGAREAWMSEKLAPDWGLRQYRGPIWEIINALSLILVGLDLAMMFHPVAAKYVKDITGQFFAEIPKVMDNLGYYDWVSARLKK
;
A
#
# COMPACT_ATOMS: atom_id res chain seq x y z
N MET A 1 4.91 8.63 6.97
CA MET A 1 3.89 7.57 6.69
C MET A 1 2.52 7.99 7.17
N GLU A 2 2.33 8.34 8.46
CA GLU A 2 1.01 8.65 9.06
C GLU A 2 0.21 9.73 8.34
N TYR A 3 0.87 10.82 7.91
CA TYR A 3 0.23 11.88 7.13
C TYR A 3 -0.35 11.33 5.82
N SER A 4 0.48 10.62 5.03
CA SER A 4 0.05 10.00 3.77
C SER A 4 -1.08 9.00 3.99
N PHE A 5 -0.98 8.15 5.02
CA PHE A 5 -2.02 7.19 5.39
C PHE A 5 -3.38 7.87 5.60
N SER A 6 -3.39 8.93 6.42
CA SER A 6 -4.61 9.69 6.72
C SER A 6 -5.20 10.41 5.49
N ILE A 7 -4.35 10.88 4.58
CA ILE A 7 -4.80 11.54 3.34
C ILE A 7 -5.43 10.51 2.40
N TYR A 8 -4.79 9.36 2.22
CA TYR A 8 -5.28 8.31 1.31
C TYR A 8 -6.63 7.78 1.78
N GLN A 9 -6.77 7.55 3.09
CA GLN A 9 -8.04 7.16 3.68
C GLN A 9 -9.14 8.20 3.43
N ARG A 10 -8.83 9.50 3.60
CA ARG A 10 -9.80 10.57 3.35
C ARG A 10 -10.20 10.66 1.89
N MET A 11 -9.24 10.58 0.96
CA MET A 11 -9.51 10.58 -0.47
C MET A 11 -10.41 9.40 -0.86
N ARG A 12 -10.05 8.19 -0.40
CA ARG A 12 -10.81 6.96 -0.60
C ARG A 12 -12.26 7.09 -0.14
N VAL A 13 -12.46 7.55 1.10
CA VAL A 13 -13.80 7.71 1.69
C VAL A 13 -14.59 8.80 0.97
N ALA A 14 -13.98 9.92 0.64
CA ALA A 14 -14.65 11.01 -0.07
C ALA A 14 -15.14 10.57 -1.46
N GLY A 15 -14.30 9.87 -2.23
CA GLY A 15 -14.70 9.29 -3.53
C GLY A 15 -15.88 8.34 -3.41
N LEU A 16 -15.86 7.43 -2.42
CA LEU A 16 -16.97 6.51 -2.16
C LEU A 16 -18.28 7.21 -1.72
N LEU A 17 -18.17 8.38 -1.09
CA LEU A 17 -19.32 9.21 -0.69
C LEU A 17 -19.85 10.09 -1.84
N GLY A 18 -19.27 9.99 -3.04
CA GLY A 18 -19.76 10.65 -4.25
C GLY A 18 -19.01 11.92 -4.65
N GLU A 19 -17.85 12.21 -4.06
CA GLU A 19 -16.99 13.31 -4.51
C GLU A 19 -16.24 12.91 -5.80
N GLU A 20 -16.74 13.35 -6.95
CA GLU A 20 -16.24 12.92 -8.28
C GLU A 20 -14.79 13.34 -8.52
N ASP A 21 -14.34 14.46 -7.94
CA ASP A 21 -12.95 14.95 -8.05
C ASP A 21 -11.93 14.07 -7.30
N LEU A 22 -12.40 13.25 -6.35
CA LEU A 22 -11.57 12.33 -5.56
C LEU A 22 -11.83 10.86 -5.89
N ALA A 23 -12.76 10.57 -6.81
CA ALA A 23 -13.11 9.22 -7.25
C ALA A 23 -12.13 8.68 -8.32
N TYR A 24 -10.83 8.89 -8.13
CA TYR A 24 -9.78 8.41 -9.03
C TYR A 24 -8.86 7.40 -8.35
N PRO A 25 -8.29 6.43 -9.09
CA PRO A 25 -7.27 5.54 -8.55
C PRO A 25 -6.08 6.31 -7.97
N ILE A 26 -5.60 5.87 -6.81
CA ILE A 26 -4.49 6.49 -6.09
C ILE A 26 -3.19 5.77 -6.45
N SER A 27 -2.21 6.53 -6.95
CA SER A 27 -0.85 6.08 -7.15
C SER A 27 0.08 6.64 -6.08
N GLY A 28 1.02 5.83 -5.60
CA GLY A 28 1.91 6.19 -4.50
C GLY A 28 3.32 5.67 -4.69
N GLY A 29 4.29 6.57 -4.51
CA GLY A 29 5.72 6.25 -4.52
C GLY A 29 6.13 5.54 -3.23
N THR A 30 5.95 4.22 -3.18
CA THR A 30 6.38 3.41 -2.02
C THR A 30 7.91 3.33 -1.92
N THR A 31 8.61 3.65 -3.02
CA THR A 31 10.06 3.85 -3.09
C THR A 31 10.61 4.86 -2.10
N ASN A 32 9.80 5.82 -1.63
CA ASN A 32 10.19 6.80 -0.61
C ASN A 32 10.65 6.14 0.71
N ALA A 33 10.28 4.87 0.95
CA ALA A 33 10.80 4.08 2.06
C ALA A 33 12.34 4.00 2.05
N TRP A 34 12.99 4.04 0.89
CA TRP A 34 14.44 4.03 0.73
C TRP A 34 15.12 5.34 1.12
N GLY A 35 14.37 6.42 1.37
CA GLY A 35 14.90 7.66 1.94
C GLY A 35 15.20 7.54 3.45
N ALA A 36 14.59 6.57 4.14
CA ALA A 36 14.79 6.35 5.57
C ALA A 36 16.19 5.77 5.84
N ARG A 37 16.89 6.29 6.85
CA ARG A 37 18.24 5.81 7.23
C ARG A 37 18.24 4.33 7.56
N GLU A 38 17.16 3.86 8.17
CA GLU A 38 16.89 2.48 8.54
C GLU A 38 16.81 1.55 7.32
N ALA A 39 16.53 2.06 6.12
CA ALA A 39 16.45 1.25 4.91
C ALA A 39 17.81 1.05 4.20
N TRP A 40 18.70 2.06 4.23
CA TRP A 40 19.94 2.06 3.44
C TRP A 40 21.24 2.09 4.25
N MET A 41 21.21 2.46 5.53
CA MET A 41 22.42 2.55 6.36
C MET A 41 23.01 1.15 6.57
N SER A 42 24.34 1.04 6.41
CA SER A 42 25.06 -0.22 6.60
C SER A 42 25.07 -0.62 8.08
N GLU A 43 24.97 -1.93 8.31
CA GLU A 43 25.18 -2.57 9.62
C GLU A 43 26.54 -2.24 10.27
N LYS A 44 27.54 -1.75 9.51
CA LYS A 44 28.81 -1.25 10.09
C LYS A 44 28.63 0.03 10.90
N LEU A 45 27.67 0.87 10.52
CA LEU A 45 27.35 2.14 11.20
C LEU A 45 26.24 1.97 12.24
N ALA A 46 25.35 1.01 12.04
CA ALA A 46 24.25 0.70 12.95
C ALA A 46 24.11 -0.83 13.13
N PRO A 47 24.99 -1.47 13.93
CA PRO A 47 25.02 -2.93 14.07
C PRO A 47 23.75 -3.48 14.73
N ASP A 48 23.14 -2.72 15.63
CA ASP A 48 21.94 -3.13 16.38
C ASP A 48 20.68 -3.24 15.52
N TRP A 49 20.68 -2.68 14.31
CA TRP A 49 19.53 -2.72 13.39
C TRP A 49 19.52 -4.00 12.53
N GLY A 50 20.58 -4.82 12.60
CA GLY A 50 20.71 -6.01 11.78
C GLY A 50 20.97 -5.74 10.31
N LEU A 51 20.90 -6.79 9.50
CA LEU A 51 21.40 -6.79 8.13
C LEU A 51 20.54 -5.91 7.20
N ARG A 52 21.21 -5.00 6.48
CA ARG A 52 20.57 -4.09 5.52
C ARG A 52 19.75 -4.82 4.46
N GLN A 53 20.23 -5.98 4.00
CA GLN A 53 19.58 -6.78 2.96
C GLN A 53 18.14 -7.18 3.28
N TYR A 54 17.80 -7.29 4.57
CA TYR A 54 16.43 -7.57 5.01
C TYR A 54 15.68 -6.27 5.33
N ARG A 55 16.34 -5.33 6.02
CA ARG A 55 15.71 -4.05 6.42
C ARG A 55 15.16 -3.26 5.25
N GLY A 56 15.96 -3.04 4.20
CA GLY A 56 15.55 -2.22 3.06
C GLY A 56 14.26 -2.73 2.40
N PRO A 57 14.22 -4.00 1.95
CA PRO A 57 13.00 -4.59 1.41
C PRO A 57 11.83 -4.60 2.39
N ILE A 58 12.06 -4.91 3.68
CA ILE A 58 10.99 -4.91 4.70
C ILE A 58 10.38 -3.51 4.86
N TRP A 59 11.21 -2.46 4.88
CA TRP A 59 10.74 -1.08 4.96
C TRP A 59 9.82 -0.72 3.79
N GLU A 60 10.20 -1.13 2.59
CA GLU A 60 9.39 -0.90 1.40
C GLU A 60 8.09 -1.72 1.42
N ILE A 61 8.14 -2.99 1.83
CA ILE A 61 6.97 -3.87 1.96
C ILE A 61 5.96 -3.28 2.96
N ILE A 62 6.40 -2.91 4.17
CA ILE A 62 5.51 -2.39 5.22
C ILE A 62 4.87 -1.08 4.77
N ASN A 63 5.66 -0.18 4.16
CA ASN A 63 5.13 1.07 3.63
C ASN A 63 4.07 0.84 2.55
N ALA A 64 4.32 -0.06 1.60
CA ALA A 64 3.38 -0.40 0.55
C ALA A 64 2.08 -1.01 1.11
N LEU A 65 2.19 -2.04 1.96
CA LEU A 65 1.02 -2.69 2.56
C LEU A 65 0.18 -1.72 3.40
N SER A 66 0.83 -0.84 4.17
CA SER A 66 0.14 0.16 4.99
C SER A 66 -0.69 1.13 4.14
N LEU A 67 -0.17 1.55 2.98
CA LEU A 67 -0.89 2.43 2.07
C LEU A 67 -1.96 1.69 1.26
N ILE A 68 -1.75 0.42 0.90
CA ILE A 68 -2.76 -0.43 0.24
C ILE A 68 -4.01 -0.56 1.11
N LEU A 69 -3.85 -0.72 2.43
CA LEU A 69 -4.98 -0.83 3.37
C LEU A 69 -5.90 0.41 3.37
N VAL A 70 -5.38 1.59 3.02
CA VAL A 70 -6.15 2.84 2.94
C VAL A 70 -6.52 3.25 1.52
N GLY A 71 -6.37 2.32 0.56
CA GLY A 71 -6.84 2.50 -0.80
C GLY A 71 -5.80 3.00 -1.79
N LEU A 72 -4.52 2.68 -1.58
CA LEU A 72 -3.52 2.78 -2.66
C LEU A 72 -3.79 1.70 -3.71
N ASP A 73 -4.04 2.11 -4.95
CA ASP A 73 -4.33 1.21 -6.08
C ASP A 73 -3.06 0.82 -6.85
N LEU A 74 -2.12 1.76 -6.99
CA LEU A 74 -0.87 1.55 -7.75
C LEU A 74 0.37 1.88 -6.91
N ALA A 75 1.00 0.83 -6.36
CA ALA A 75 2.26 0.95 -5.63
C ALA A 75 3.46 0.98 -6.60
N MET A 76 4.14 2.12 -6.67
CA MET A 76 5.40 2.23 -7.42
C MET A 76 6.56 1.77 -6.54
N MET A 77 7.04 0.55 -6.79
CA MET A 77 8.08 -0.12 -6.01
C MET A 77 9.43 -0.13 -6.73
N PHE A 78 10.51 -0.16 -5.95
CA PHE A 78 11.90 -0.15 -6.40
C PHE A 78 12.54 -1.54 -6.30
N HIS A 79 12.49 -2.18 -5.13
CA HIS A 79 13.24 -3.43 -4.92
C HIS A 79 12.43 -4.65 -5.39
N PRO A 80 12.99 -5.51 -6.27
CA PRO A 80 12.23 -6.63 -6.88
C PRO A 80 11.75 -7.65 -5.84
N VAL A 81 12.55 -7.90 -4.80
CA VAL A 81 12.14 -8.78 -3.69
C VAL A 81 10.97 -8.20 -2.91
N ALA A 82 10.96 -6.88 -2.67
CA ALA A 82 9.85 -6.22 -1.99
C ALA A 82 8.57 -6.32 -2.84
N ALA A 83 8.67 -6.05 -4.15
CA ALA A 83 7.56 -6.17 -5.08
C ALA A 83 6.99 -7.60 -5.16
N LYS A 84 7.86 -8.61 -5.15
CA LYS A 84 7.44 -10.02 -5.08
C LYS A 84 6.62 -10.30 -3.82
N TYR A 85 7.13 -9.94 -2.64
CA TYR A 85 6.44 -10.23 -1.38
C TYR A 85 5.15 -9.44 -1.20
N VAL A 86 5.09 -8.18 -1.65
CA VAL A 86 3.82 -7.43 -1.64
C VAL A 86 2.78 -8.14 -2.51
N LYS A 87 3.15 -8.61 -3.71
CA LYS A 87 2.23 -9.38 -4.55
C LYS A 87 1.80 -10.69 -3.89
N ASP A 88 2.74 -11.44 -3.31
CA ASP A 88 2.45 -12.72 -2.66
C ASP A 88 1.50 -12.53 -1.46
N ILE A 89 1.76 -11.53 -0.61
CA ILE A 89 0.93 -11.21 0.57
C ILE A 89 -0.46 -10.73 0.15
N THR A 90 -0.55 -9.83 -0.83
CA THR A 90 -1.84 -9.38 -1.37
C THR A 90 -2.61 -10.58 -1.95
N GLY A 91 -1.96 -11.46 -2.72
CA GLY A 91 -2.57 -12.67 -3.24
C GLY A 91 -3.17 -13.56 -2.14
N GLN A 92 -2.49 -13.70 -1.01
CA GLN A 92 -3.01 -14.45 0.15
C GLN A 92 -4.25 -13.79 0.76
N PHE A 93 -4.26 -12.45 0.90
CA PHE A 93 -5.43 -11.74 1.42
C PHE A 93 -6.67 -11.93 0.54
N PHE A 94 -6.50 -11.89 -0.78
CA PHE A 94 -7.61 -12.07 -1.72
C PHE A 94 -8.03 -13.54 -1.91
N ALA A 95 -7.15 -14.51 -1.64
CA ALA A 95 -7.48 -15.93 -1.72
C ALA A 95 -8.56 -16.35 -0.70
N GLU A 96 -8.64 -15.66 0.44
CA GLU A 96 -9.62 -15.92 1.50
C GLU A 96 -10.97 -15.22 1.27
N ILE A 97 -11.11 -14.38 0.23
CA ILE A 97 -12.36 -13.67 -0.03
C ILE A 97 -13.41 -14.66 -0.58
N PRO A 98 -14.61 -14.75 0.04
CA PRO A 98 -15.67 -15.60 -0.47
C PRO A 98 -16.08 -15.20 -1.90
N LYS A 99 -16.14 -16.17 -2.83
CA LYS A 99 -16.53 -15.92 -4.24
C LYS A 99 -17.89 -15.24 -4.41
N VAL A 100 -18.79 -15.35 -3.43
CA VAL A 100 -20.07 -14.62 -3.44
C VAL A 100 -19.88 -13.10 -3.45
N MET A 101 -18.76 -12.60 -2.92
CA MET A 101 -18.42 -11.18 -2.94
C MET A 101 -18.20 -10.67 -4.37
N ASP A 102 -17.72 -11.51 -5.31
CA ASP A 102 -17.46 -11.09 -6.69
C ASP A 102 -18.76 -10.60 -7.37
N ASN A 103 -19.91 -11.17 -6.99
CA ASN A 103 -21.23 -10.75 -7.47
C ASN A 103 -21.67 -9.39 -6.92
N LEU A 104 -21.06 -8.90 -5.83
CA LEU A 104 -21.33 -7.59 -5.25
C LEU A 104 -20.51 -6.48 -5.90
N GLY A 105 -19.60 -6.81 -6.84
CA GLY A 105 -18.87 -5.81 -7.63
C GLY A 105 -17.92 -4.95 -6.80
N TYR A 106 -17.34 -5.47 -5.71
CA TYR A 106 -16.43 -4.69 -4.84
C TYR A 106 -15.19 -4.13 -5.55
N TYR A 107 -14.84 -4.67 -6.72
CA TYR A 107 -13.79 -4.14 -7.60
C TYR A 107 -14.20 -2.87 -8.35
N ASP A 108 -15.50 -2.62 -8.57
CA ASP A 108 -16.02 -1.43 -9.25
C ASP A 108 -16.30 -0.29 -8.27
N TRP A 109 -15.33 -0.04 -7.39
CA TRP A 109 -15.46 0.99 -6.36
C TRP A 109 -15.48 2.40 -6.95
N VAL A 110 -14.89 2.60 -8.14
CA VAL A 110 -14.76 3.92 -8.80
C VAL A 110 -16.14 4.48 -9.13
N SER A 111 -17.08 3.61 -9.54
CA SER A 111 -18.46 3.99 -9.80
C SER A 111 -19.38 3.79 -8.58
N ALA A 112 -18.88 3.19 -7.50
CA ALA A 112 -19.65 2.91 -6.31
C ALA A 112 -20.05 4.19 -5.58
N ARG A 113 -21.35 4.34 -5.36
CA ARG A 113 -21.92 5.43 -4.55
C ARG A 113 -22.46 4.84 -3.25
N LEU A 114 -21.72 5.00 -2.15
CA LEU A 114 -22.27 4.73 -0.83
C LEU A 114 -23.38 5.76 -0.58
N LYS A 115 -24.63 5.33 -0.69
CA LYS A 115 -25.78 6.16 -0.33
C LYS A 115 -25.61 6.58 1.14
N LYS A 116 -25.73 7.90 1.41
CA LYS A 116 -25.92 8.42 2.76
C LYS A 116 -27.19 7.87 3.38
#